data_AF-A0AAU7KQ18-F1
#
_entry.id   AF-A0AAU7KQ18-F1
#
_cell.length_a   1.000
_cell.length_b   1.000
_cell.length_c   1.000
_cell.angle_alpha   90.00
_cell.angle_beta   90.00
_cell.angle_gamma   90.00
#
_symmetry.space_group_name_H-M   'P 1'
#
loop_
_entity.id
_entity.type
_entity.pdbx_description
1 polymer ?
#
loop_
_entity_poly.entity_id
_entity_poly.type
_entity_poly.pdbx_seq_one_letter_code
_entity_poly.pdbx_strand_id
1 'polypeptide(L)'
;MPSMIAAVVDRLREEWSPEQISGFMSPLSGVGVSPQWFYSLIWDDKASGGDLWKHLRQPKRRSKHRAQAKSAGLGKIPYRVGIEHRAAEIDERRFIGYWEGDTVVQGAQAVGPGHAGRAP
;
A
#
# COMPACT_ATOMS: atom_id res chain seq x y z
N MET A 1 -22.14 21.47 16.89
CA MET A 1 -22.58 20.58 15.81
C MET A 1 -22.63 19.12 16.29
N PRO A 2 -23.54 18.72 17.19
CA PRO A 2 -23.59 17.34 17.71
C PRO A 2 -24.03 16.30 16.67
N SER A 3 -24.89 16.69 15.73
CA SER A 3 -25.43 15.79 14.70
C SER A 3 -24.35 15.28 13.72
N MET A 4 -23.37 16.13 13.43
CA MET A 4 -22.27 15.81 12.52
C MET A 4 -21.31 14.78 13.12
N ILE A 5 -20.94 14.95 14.39
CA ILE A 5 -20.08 14.00 15.10
C ILE A 5 -20.78 12.64 15.22
N ALA A 6 -22.07 12.62 15.56
CA ALA A 6 -22.86 11.38 15.60
C ALA A 6 -22.88 10.67 14.24
N ALA A 7 -23.17 11.39 13.16
CA ALA A 7 -23.18 10.84 11.81
C ALA A 7 -21.81 10.28 11.36
N VAL A 8 -20.72 10.85 11.85
CA VAL A 8 -19.35 10.35 11.61
C VAL A 8 -19.07 9.10 12.42
N VAL A 9 -19.45 9.09 13.70
CA VAL A 9 -19.30 7.93 14.59
C VAL A 9 -20.05 6.72 14.05
N ASP A 10 -21.28 6.88 13.57
CA ASP A 10 -22.06 5.80 12.99
C ASP A 10 -21.37 5.20 11.76
N ARG A 11 -20.88 6.04 10.85
CA ARG A 11 -20.14 5.60 9.65
C ARG A 11 -18.82 4.91 9.99
N LEU A 12 -18.10 5.40 11.01
CA LEU A 12 -16.89 4.72 11.49
C LEU A 12 -17.24 3.34 12.03
N ARG A 13 -18.36 3.18 12.77
CA ARG A 13 -18.82 1.88 13.27
C ARG A 13 -19.24 0.92 12.15
N GLU A 14 -19.72 1.45 11.03
CA GLU A 14 -19.96 0.71 9.77
C GLU A 14 -18.66 0.38 8.98
N GLU A 15 -17.48 0.58 9.57
CA GLU A 15 -16.17 0.30 8.97
C GLU A 15 -15.80 1.18 7.76
N TRP A 16 -16.41 2.37 7.64
CA TRP A 16 -16.01 3.34 6.63
C TRP A 16 -14.64 3.96 6.96
N SER A 17 -13.81 4.18 5.95
CA SER A 17 -12.56 4.93 6.11
C SER A 17 -12.80 6.43 6.27
N PRO A 18 -11.96 7.17 7.02
CA PRO A 18 -12.04 8.62 7.15
C PRO A 18 -12.13 9.36 5.80
N GLU A 19 -11.43 8.86 4.78
CA GLU A 19 -11.43 9.42 3.43
C GLU A 19 -12.78 9.20 2.72
N GLN A 20 -13.42 8.04 2.92
CA GLN A 20 -14.77 7.78 2.39
C GLN A 20 -15.82 8.66 3.08
N ILE A 21 -15.70 8.86 4.39
CA ILE A 21 -16.61 9.73 5.15
C ILE A 21 -16.44 11.18 4.68
N SER A 22 -15.20 11.66 4.50
CA SER A 22 -14.92 13.00 3.96
C SER A 22 -15.53 13.19 2.56
N GLY A 23 -15.33 12.23 1.65
CA GLY A 23 -15.91 12.27 0.31
C GLY A 23 -17.44 12.23 0.31
N PHE A 24 -18.05 11.44 1.19
CA PHE A 24 -19.50 11.39 1.36
C PHE A 24 -20.07 12.71 1.89
N MET A 25 -19.40 13.35 2.84
CA MET A 25 -19.89 14.57 3.48
C MET A 25 -19.66 15.84 2.65
N SER A 26 -18.67 15.84 1.76
CA SER A 26 -18.33 16.98 0.90
C SER A 26 -19.54 17.60 0.17
N PRO A 27 -20.40 16.84 -0.53
CA PRO A 27 -21.59 17.39 -1.18
C PRO A 27 -22.77 17.68 -0.25
N LEU A 28 -22.81 17.13 0.97
CA LEU A 28 -23.96 17.16 1.87
C LEU A 28 -23.94 18.30 2.88
N SER A 29 -22.76 18.64 3.41
CA SER A 29 -22.65 19.59 4.52
C SER A 29 -22.23 21.00 4.13
N GLY A 30 -21.79 21.24 2.88
CA GLY A 30 -21.18 22.52 2.46
C GLY A 30 -19.88 22.88 3.20
N VAL A 31 -19.46 22.04 4.15
CA VAL A 31 -18.25 22.15 4.97
C VAL A 31 -17.35 20.98 4.61
N GLY A 32 -16.21 21.29 4.00
CA GLY A 32 -15.17 20.31 3.73
C GLY A 32 -14.50 19.88 5.04
N VAL A 33 -14.80 18.67 5.50
CA VAL A 33 -14.12 18.10 6.66
C VAL A 33 -12.79 17.53 6.20
N SER A 34 -11.70 18.10 6.73
CA SER A 34 -10.36 17.57 6.46
C SER A 34 -10.24 16.15 7.02
N PRO A 35 -9.62 15.21 6.29
CA PRO A 35 -9.24 13.90 6.82
C PRO A 35 -8.54 13.97 8.18
N GLN A 36 -7.74 15.01 8.41
CA GLN A 36 -7.03 15.24 9.67
C GLN A 36 -7.95 15.45 10.87
N TRP A 37 -9.11 16.07 10.67
CA TRP A 37 -10.09 16.28 11.73
C TRP A 37 -10.67 14.95 12.23
N PHE A 38 -10.94 14.00 11.32
CA PHE A 38 -11.39 12.66 11.70
C PHE A 38 -10.34 11.94 12.54
N TYR A 39 -9.05 12.06 12.18
CA TYR A 39 -7.98 11.48 12.98
C TYR A 39 -7.90 12.13 14.37
N SER A 40 -8.00 13.45 14.49
CA SER A 40 -8.06 14.12 15.80
C SER A 40 -9.23 13.59 16.64
N LEU A 41 -10.43 13.51 16.08
CA LEU A 41 -11.62 12.99 16.75
C LEU A 41 -11.39 11.56 17.29
N ILE A 42 -10.82 10.69 16.47
CA ILE A 42 -10.55 9.29 16.84
C ILE A 42 -9.49 9.20 17.96
N TRP A 43 -8.47 10.05 17.92
CA TRP A 43 -7.43 10.06 18.94
C TRP A 43 -7.92 10.66 20.26
N ASP A 44 -8.76 11.68 20.21
CA ASP A 44 -9.39 12.28 21.39
C ASP A 44 -10.36 11.30 22.06
N ASP A 45 -11.15 10.56 21.27
CA ASP A 45 -11.99 9.45 21.75
C ASP A 45 -11.14 8.37 22.43
N LYS A 46 -10.05 7.95 21.79
CA LYS A 46 -9.12 6.98 22.37
C LYS A 46 -8.50 7.47 23.68
N ALA A 47 -8.11 8.74 23.76
CA ALA A 47 -7.55 9.33 24.97
C ALA A 47 -8.58 9.37 26.11
N SER A 48 -9.86 9.53 25.75
CA SER A 48 -11.00 9.49 26.67
C SER A 48 -11.46 8.06 27.04
N GLY A 49 -10.78 7.03 26.54
CA GLY A 49 -11.10 5.62 26.80
C GLY A 49 -12.10 4.99 25.81
N GLY A 50 -12.44 5.67 24.73
CA GLY A 50 -13.33 5.18 23.68
C GLY A 50 -12.71 4.13 22.76
N ASP A 51 -13.51 3.67 21.81
CA ASP A 51 -13.21 2.52 20.95
C ASP A 51 -13.26 2.81 19.45
N LEU A 52 -13.45 4.07 19.02
CA LEU A 52 -13.55 4.42 17.60
C LEU A 52 -12.33 3.98 16.79
N TRP A 53 -11.14 4.04 17.38
CA TRP A 53 -9.90 3.62 16.74
C TRP A 53 -9.87 2.13 16.35
N LYS A 54 -10.71 1.29 16.97
CA LYS A 54 -10.81 -0.14 16.65
C LYS A 54 -11.54 -0.40 15.33
N HIS A 55 -12.37 0.54 14.90
CA HIS A 55 -13.14 0.46 13.66
C HIS A 55 -12.39 1.01 12.44
N LEU A 56 -11.19 1.58 12.64
CA LEU A 56 -10.34 1.93 11.52
C LEU A 56 -9.86 0.67 10.79
N ARG A 57 -10.07 0.65 9.46
CA ARG A 57 -9.70 -0.45 8.55
C ARG A 57 -8.19 -0.69 8.42
N GLN A 58 -7.35 -0.08 9.26
CA GLN A 58 -5.92 -0.29 9.19
C GLN A 58 -5.57 -1.72 9.62
N PRO A 59 -4.85 -2.49 8.80
CA PRO A 59 -4.44 -3.82 9.18
C PRO A 59 -3.47 -3.72 10.36
N LYS A 60 -3.81 -4.37 11.49
CA LYS A 60 -3.01 -4.48 12.73
C LYS A 60 -1.59 -5.06 12.54
N ARG A 61 -1.19 -5.37 11.31
CA ARG A 61 0.10 -5.95 10.95
C ARG A 61 0.66 -5.28 9.71
N ARG A 62 1.67 -4.42 9.88
CA ARG A 62 2.69 -4.24 8.84
C ARG A 62 3.30 -5.61 8.59
N SER A 63 3.02 -6.17 7.41
CA SER A 63 3.24 -7.58 7.11
C SER A 63 4.68 -8.00 7.40
N LYS A 64 4.82 -9.02 8.24
CA LYS A 64 6.09 -9.76 8.48
C LYS A 64 6.69 -10.30 7.17
N HIS A 65 5.96 -10.28 6.05
CA HIS A 65 6.43 -10.69 4.73
C HIS A 65 7.70 -9.97 4.30
N ARG A 66 7.88 -8.67 4.59
CA ARG A 66 9.10 -7.98 4.12
C ARG A 66 10.37 -8.46 4.86
N ALA A 67 10.24 -8.81 6.13
CA ALA A 67 11.33 -9.41 6.90
C ALA A 67 11.59 -10.87 6.48
N GLN A 68 10.53 -11.66 6.29
CA GLN A 68 10.65 -13.06 5.86
C GLN A 68 11.15 -13.21 4.41
N ALA A 69 10.74 -12.33 3.49
CA ALA A 69 11.20 -12.36 2.10
C ALA A 69 12.72 -12.11 1.98
N LYS A 70 13.29 -11.24 2.82
CA LYS A 70 14.75 -11.05 2.90
C LYS A 70 15.46 -12.32 3.40
N SER A 71 14.91 -12.96 4.42
CA SER A 71 15.47 -14.19 5.00
C SER A 71 15.33 -15.41 4.10
N ALA A 72 14.30 -15.45 3.25
CA ALA A 72 13.98 -16.58 2.37
C ALA A 72 14.59 -16.45 0.96
N GLY A 73 15.42 -15.44 0.71
CA GLY A 73 16.11 -15.25 -0.58
C GLY A 73 15.23 -14.70 -1.71
N LEU A 74 13.94 -14.44 -1.49
CA LEU A 74 12.96 -13.94 -2.48
C LEU A 74 13.16 -12.46 -2.87
N GLY A 75 14.36 -11.91 -2.72
CA GLY A 75 14.65 -10.48 -2.96
C GLY A 75 15.49 -10.19 -4.19
N LYS A 76 15.97 -11.20 -4.92
CA LYS A 76 16.86 -11.02 -6.08
C LYS A 76 16.26 -11.69 -7.31
N ILE A 77 16.02 -10.91 -8.36
CA ILE A 77 15.63 -11.40 -9.68
C ILE A 77 16.84 -12.17 -10.26
N PRO A 78 16.72 -13.48 -10.56
CA PRO A 78 17.78 -14.23 -11.21
C PRO A 78 18.11 -13.62 -12.57
N TYR A 79 19.40 -13.57 -12.92
CA TYR A 79 19.88 -13.06 -14.21
C TYR A 79 19.50 -11.60 -14.52
N ARG A 80 19.27 -10.77 -13.50
CA ARG A 80 19.08 -9.33 -13.72
C ARG A 80 20.33 -8.74 -14.38
N VAL A 81 20.14 -8.03 -15.48
CA VAL A 81 21.15 -7.18 -16.07
C VAL A 81 21.16 -5.86 -15.30
N GLY A 82 22.34 -5.47 -14.81
CA GLY A 82 22.50 -4.19 -14.11
C GLY A 82 22.40 -3.01 -15.07
N ILE A 83 21.97 -1.85 -14.57
CA ILE A 83 21.88 -0.60 -15.34
C ILE A 83 23.26 -0.21 -15.89
N GLU A 84 24.33 -0.60 -15.21
CA GLU A 84 25.72 -0.42 -15.64
C GLU A 84 26.07 -1.11 -16.97
N HIS A 85 25.29 -2.11 -17.40
CA HIS A 85 25.53 -2.87 -18.63
C HIS A 85 24.71 -2.37 -19.83
N ARG A 86 23.93 -1.29 -19.68
CA ARG A 86 23.13 -0.73 -20.79
C ARG A 86 24.00 -0.06 -21.85
N ALA A 87 23.52 -0.03 -23.08
CA ALA A 87 24.16 0.71 -24.17
C ALA A 87 24.10 2.22 -23.91
N ALA A 88 25.17 2.95 -24.25
CA ALA A 88 25.30 4.38 -23.98
C ALA A 88 24.18 5.23 -24.63
N GLU A 89 23.64 4.77 -25.76
CA GLU A 89 22.53 5.44 -26.48
C GLU A 89 21.24 5.55 -25.65
N ILE A 90 21.04 4.64 -24.70
CA ILE A 90 19.84 4.58 -23.84
C ILE A 90 19.90 5.66 -22.76
N ASP A 91 21.10 6.09 -22.35
CA ASP A 91 21.27 7.09 -21.29
C ASP A 91 20.74 8.47 -21.67
N GLU A 92 20.73 8.77 -22.98
CA GLU A 92 20.25 10.03 -23.48
C GLU A 92 18.71 10.15 -23.41
N ARG A 93 17.99 9.04 -23.20
CA ARG A 93 16.51 8.96 -23.08
C ARG A 93 15.76 9.68 -24.22
N ARG A 94 16.38 9.77 -25.40
CA ARG A 94 15.89 10.57 -26.53
C ARG A 94 14.70 9.96 -27.27
N PHE A 95 14.40 8.68 -27.04
CA PHE A 95 13.35 7.95 -27.75
C PHE A 95 12.36 7.29 -26.79
N ILE A 96 11.09 7.26 -27.22
CA ILE A 96 10.02 6.51 -26.55
C ILE A 96 10.36 5.02 -26.67
N GLY A 97 10.58 4.36 -25.53
CA GLY A 97 11.09 2.98 -25.45
C GLY A 97 12.36 2.83 -24.61
N TYR A 98 13.11 3.91 -24.37
CA TYR A 98 14.29 3.94 -23.49
C TYR A 98 13.97 4.24 -22.02
N TRP A 99 12.69 4.13 -21.64
CA TRP A 99 12.26 4.26 -20.25
C TRP A 99 12.28 2.89 -19.58
N GLU A 100 13.26 2.67 -18.71
CA GLU A 100 13.28 1.52 -17.81
C GLU A 100 12.43 1.84 -16.57
N GLY A 101 11.52 0.93 -16.21
CA GLY A 101 10.79 0.97 -14.95
C GLY A 101 11.30 -0.13 -14.01
N ASP A 102 11.43 0.19 -12.72
CA ASP A 102 11.79 -0.79 -11.71
C ASP A 102 10.72 -1.90 -11.65
N THR A 103 11.06 -3.09 -12.14
CA THR A 103 10.16 -4.26 -12.08
C THR A 103 10.20 -4.86 -10.69
N VAL A 104 9.15 -4.62 -9.90
CA VAL A 104 9.00 -5.23 -8.58
C VAL A 104 8.37 -6.62 -8.74
N VAL A 105 9.19 -7.67 -8.67
CA VAL A 105 8.69 -9.05 -8.62
C VAL A 105 8.19 -9.36 -7.20
N GLN A 106 6.89 -9.65 -7.05
CA GLN A 106 6.37 -10.33 -5.86
C GLN A 106 6.79 -11.80 -5.94
N GLY A 107 7.43 -12.29 -4.87
CA GLY A 107 8.12 -13.58 -4.84
C GLY A 107 7.34 -14.74 -5.46
N ALA A 108 7.76 -15.14 -6.66
CA ALA A 108 7.39 -16.42 -7.25
C ALA A 108 8.30 -17.50 -6.65
N GLN A 109 7.71 -18.61 -6.21
CA GLN A 109 8.50 -19.81 -5.88
C GLN A 109 9.23 -20.26 -7.15
N ALA A 110 10.55 -20.43 -7.05
CA ALA A 110 11.34 -21.03 -8.10
C ALA A 110 10.90 -22.49 -8.29
N VAL A 111 10.34 -22.82 -9.45
CA VAL A 111 10.28 -24.21 -9.91
C VAL A 111 11.72 -24.59 -10.28
N GLY A 112 12.26 -25.60 -9.59
CA GLY A 112 13.65 -26.03 -9.74
C GLY A 112 13.96 -26.59 -11.13
N PRO A 113 15.25 -26.62 -11.53
CA PRO A 113 15.65 -27.13 -12.83
C PRO A 113 15.43 -28.65 -12.90
N GLY A 114 14.63 -29.10 -13.85
CA GLY A 114 14.53 -30.51 -14.22
C GLY A 114 15.86 -30.97 -14.83
N HIS A 115 16.52 -31.91 -14.16
CA HIS A 115 17.74 -32.53 -14.66
C HIS A 115 17.45 -33.80 -15.47
N ALA A 116 18.06 -33.83 -16.66
CA ALA A 116 18.75 -34.96 -17.31
C ALA A 116 17.98 -35.97 -18.22
N GLY A 117 18.60 -36.24 -19.37
CA GLY A 117 18.42 -37.47 -20.19
C GLY A 117 18.56 -37.23 -21.71
N ARG A 118 19.77 -36.95 -22.22
CA ARG A 118 20.66 -37.88 -22.96
C ARG A 118 20.09 -38.39 -24.30
N ALA A 119 20.58 -37.80 -25.40
CA ALA A 119 20.55 -38.38 -26.74
C ALA A 119 21.71 -39.39 -26.92
N PRO A 120 21.53 -40.39 -27.78
CA PRO A 120 22.48 -40.69 -28.85
C PRO A 120 22.06 -40.04 -30.16
#